data_AF-A0A7Y4R1S4-F1
#
_entry.id   AF-A0A7Y4R1S4-F1
#
_cell.length_a   1.000
_cell.length_b   1.000
_cell.length_c   1.000
_cell.angle_alpha   90.00
_cell.angle_beta   90.00
_cell.angle_gamma   90.00
#
_symmetry.space_group_name_H-M   'P 1'
#
loop_
_entity.id
_entity.type
_entity.pdbx_description
1 polymer ?
#
loop_
_entity_poly.entity_id
_entity_poly.type
_entity_poly.pdbx_seq_one_letter_code
_entity_poly.pdbx_strand_id
1 'polypeptide(L)'
;MKNYIRSLSIVTIVLLSGSCAPAYVSTEPAYVEVVRPQQPSAVHIWIGGGWAYNRHTRNYVQRNGYWAAPRRGRTYKEGYWRKSRRGSVWMNGHW
;
A
#
# COMPACT_ATOMS: atom_id res chain seq x y z
N MET A 1 39.56 43.60 -24.32
CA MET A 1 38.26 42.90 -24.16
C MET A 1 38.46 41.78 -23.12
N LYS A 2 38.86 42.04 -21.89
CA LYS A 2 38.23 42.73 -20.75
C LYS A 2 36.92 42.10 -20.24
N ASN A 3 37.07 40.97 -19.55
CA ASN A 3 36.40 40.66 -18.27
C ASN A 3 34.86 40.52 -18.29
N TYR A 4 34.30 39.48 -18.93
CA TYR A 4 32.84 39.20 -18.82
C TYR A 4 32.49 37.79 -18.31
N ILE A 5 33.48 36.96 -17.97
CA ILE A 5 33.25 35.53 -17.66
C ILE A 5 33.04 35.27 -16.15
N ARG A 6 33.00 36.30 -15.31
CA ARG A 6 32.89 36.13 -13.84
C ARG A 6 31.50 36.43 -13.24
N SER A 7 30.47 36.61 -14.06
CA SER A 7 29.14 37.01 -13.57
C SER A 7 28.07 35.93 -13.73
N LEU A 8 28.40 34.78 -14.33
CA LEU A 8 27.42 33.74 -14.67
C LEU A 8 27.20 32.68 -13.56
N SER A 9 27.77 32.87 -12.37
CA SER A 9 27.69 31.87 -11.28
C SER A 9 26.74 32.27 -10.14
N ILE A 10 26.24 33.51 -10.10
CA ILE A 10 25.39 33.97 -8.98
C ILE A 10 23.90 33.79 -9.31
N VAL A 11 23.50 33.76 -10.58
CA VAL A 11 22.09 33.66 -10.99
C VAL A 11 21.54 32.24 -10.89
N THR A 12 22.38 31.20 -10.93
CA THR A 12 21.95 29.79 -10.91
C THR A 12 21.66 29.22 -9.51
N ILE A 13 22.09 29.88 -8.43
CA ILE A 13 21.92 29.37 -7.06
C ILE A 13 20.56 29.72 -6.44
N VAL A 14 19.81 30.68 -7.02
CA VAL A 14 18.54 31.15 -6.43
C VAL A 14 17.32 30.28 -6.81
N LEU A 15 17.47 29.30 -7.72
CA LEU A 15 16.33 28.57 -8.29
C LEU A 15 15.98 27.23 -7.59
N LEU A 16 16.65 26.84 -6.50
CA LEU A 16 16.47 25.52 -5.89
C LEU A 16 15.87 25.53 -4.47
N SER A 17 15.32 26.65 -4.01
CA SER A 17 14.62 26.73 -2.72
C SER A 17 13.13 26.43 -2.86
N GLY A 18 12.78 25.30 -3.49
CA GLY A 18 11.43 24.77 -3.53
C GLY A 18 11.07 24.17 -2.17
N SER A 19 10.64 25.03 -1.25
CA SER A 19 10.13 24.73 0.08
C SER A 19 9.37 23.41 0.16
N CYS A 20 9.92 22.43 0.89
CA CYS A 20 9.18 21.30 1.44
C CYS A 20 8.27 21.85 2.56
N ALA A 21 7.19 22.53 2.19
CA ALA A 21 6.16 22.92 3.14
C ALA A 21 5.15 21.78 3.23
N PRO A 22 4.83 21.27 4.43
CA PRO A 22 3.71 20.35 4.58
C PRO A 22 2.43 21.08 4.14
N ALA A 23 1.62 20.42 3.30
CA ALA A 23 0.32 20.94 2.92
C ALA A 23 -0.62 20.84 4.13
N TYR A 24 -1.19 21.97 4.54
CA TYR A 24 -2.15 22.04 5.63
C TYR A 24 -3.57 22.00 5.06
N VAL A 25 -4.41 21.15 5.64
CA VAL A 25 -5.86 21.13 5.36
C VAL A 25 -6.60 21.85 6.47
N SER A 26 -7.58 22.68 6.09
CA SER A 26 -8.39 23.49 7.02
C SER A 26 -9.31 22.64 7.90
N THR A 27 -9.54 21.38 7.54
CA THR A 27 -10.44 20.48 8.24
C THR A 27 -9.79 19.11 8.27
N GLU A 28 -9.75 18.50 9.45
CA GLU A 28 -9.31 17.11 9.60
C GLU A 28 -10.21 16.22 8.73
N PRO A 29 -9.65 15.44 7.79
CA PRO A 29 -10.46 14.55 6.96
C PRO A 29 -11.18 13.56 7.88
N ALA A 30 -12.49 13.41 7.67
CA ALA A 30 -13.28 12.46 8.44
C ALA A 30 -12.67 11.06 8.32
N TYR A 31 -12.55 10.36 9.45
CA TYR A 31 -12.13 8.97 9.47
C TYR A 31 -13.13 8.14 8.67
N VAL A 32 -12.72 7.69 7.48
CA VAL A 32 -13.52 6.74 6.72
C VAL A 32 -13.29 5.38 7.34
N GLU A 33 -14.25 4.97 8.18
CA GLU A 33 -14.29 3.61 8.70
C GLU A 33 -14.47 2.67 7.50
N VAL A 34 -13.42 1.94 7.13
CA VAL A 34 -13.52 0.91 6.09
C VAL A 34 -14.40 -0.19 6.67
N VAL A 35 -15.69 -0.16 6.31
CA VAL A 35 -16.72 -1.03 6.88
C VAL A 35 -16.36 -2.49 6.60
N ARG A 36 -15.77 -3.17 7.59
CA ARG A 36 -15.85 -4.63 7.63
C ARG A 36 -17.33 -4.98 7.81
N PRO A 37 -17.90 -5.93 7.05
CA PRO A 37 -19.25 -6.41 7.31
C PRO A 37 -19.39 -6.80 8.78
N GLN A 38 -20.60 -6.71 9.33
CA GLN A 38 -20.85 -7.15 10.70
C GLN A 38 -20.38 -8.59 10.90
N GLN A 39 -19.70 -8.85 12.02
CA GLN A 39 -19.22 -10.19 12.35
C GLN A 39 -20.43 -11.14 12.50
N PRO A 40 -20.49 -12.26 11.74
CA PRO A 40 -21.64 -13.16 11.77
C PRO A 40 -21.88 -13.83 13.12
N SER A 41 -20.81 -14.16 13.84
CA SER A 41 -20.87 -14.67 15.22
C SER A 41 -19.53 -14.52 15.93
N ALA A 42 -19.53 -14.55 17.26
CA ALA A 42 -18.33 -14.34 18.09
C ALA A 42 -17.16 -15.31 17.79
N VAL A 43 -17.45 -16.47 17.18
CA VAL A 43 -16.43 -17.45 16.81
C VAL A 43 -15.79 -17.18 15.45
N HIS A 44 -16.42 -16.38 14.57
CA HIS A 44 -15.85 -16.08 13.27
C HIS A 44 -14.59 -15.23 13.41
N ILE A 45 -13.56 -15.57 12.65
CA ILE A 45 -12.34 -14.77 12.55
C ILE A 45 -12.33 -13.99 11.24
N TRP A 46 -11.75 -12.79 11.27
CA TRP A 46 -11.56 -11.99 10.07
C TRP A 46 -10.32 -12.47 9.33
N ILE A 47 -10.47 -12.86 8.06
CA ILE A 47 -9.36 -13.18 7.17
C ILE A 47 -9.09 -11.95 6.30
N GLY A 48 -7.86 -11.44 6.33
CA GLY A 48 -7.42 -10.14 5.79
C GLY A 48 -7.49 -9.97 4.26
N GLY A 49 -8.19 -10.84 3.55
CA GLY A 49 -8.21 -10.88 2.10
C GLY A 49 -6.88 -11.39 1.56
N GLY A 50 -6.57 -11.06 0.32
CA GLY A 50 -5.31 -11.49 -0.30
C GLY A 50 -5.21 -11.07 -1.74
N TRP A 51 -4.47 -11.83 -2.55
CA TRP A 51 -4.27 -11.50 -3.96
C TRP A 51 -4.55 -12.70 -4.84
N ALA A 52 -5.21 -12.48 -5.97
CA ALA A 52 -5.42 -13.48 -7.01
C ALA A 52 -4.70 -13.06 -8.28
N TYR A 53 -3.95 -13.97 -8.90
CA TYR A 53 -3.35 -13.69 -10.20
C TYR A 53 -4.41 -13.79 -11.29
N ASN A 54 -4.71 -12.67 -11.95
CA ASN A 54 -5.59 -12.62 -13.10
C ASN A 54 -4.78 -12.90 -14.37
N ARG A 55 -5.06 -14.03 -15.02
CA ARG A 55 -4.33 -14.47 -16.23
C ARG A 55 -4.61 -13.60 -17.45
N HIS A 56 -5.78 -12.96 -17.54
CA HIS A 56 -6.16 -12.12 -18.67
C HIS A 56 -5.41 -10.78 -18.62
N THR A 57 -5.40 -10.12 -17.46
CA THR A 57 -4.70 -8.85 -17.27
C THR A 57 -3.24 -9.03 -16.89
N ARG A 58 -2.80 -10.28 -16.64
CA ARG A 58 -1.45 -10.67 -16.18
C ARG A 58 -1.00 -9.97 -14.89
N ASN A 59 -1.96 -9.57 -14.05
CA ASN A 59 -1.73 -8.79 -12.84
C ASN A 59 -2.36 -9.45 -11.61
N TYR A 60 -1.87 -9.09 -10.43
CA TYR A 60 -2.53 -9.46 -9.18
C TYR A 60 -3.67 -8.50 -8.87
N VAL A 61 -4.82 -9.07 -8.53
CA VAL A 61 -6.02 -8.35 -8.12
C VAL A 61 -6.23 -8.61 -6.64
N GLN A 62 -6.48 -7.55 -5.88
CA GLN A 62 -6.75 -7.65 -4.46
C GLN A 62 -8.11 -8.31 -4.24
N ARG A 63 -8.16 -9.24 -3.30
CA ARG A 63 -9.38 -9.88 -2.81
C ARG A 63 -9.76 -9.23 -1.50
N ASN A 64 -11.05 -8.93 -1.36
CA ASN A 64 -11.61 -8.46 -0.09
C ASN A 64 -11.45 -9.53 1.00
N GLY A 65 -11.31 -9.06 2.24
CA GLY A 65 -11.38 -9.92 3.41
C GLY A 65 -12.79 -10.47 3.62
N TYR A 66 -12.87 -11.54 4.41
CA TYR A 66 -14.13 -12.21 4.72
C TYR A 66 -14.10 -12.81 6.12
N TRP A 67 -15.28 -12.96 6.71
CA TRP A 67 -15.46 -13.69 7.95
C TRP A 67 -15.45 -15.19 7.67
N ALA A 68 -14.68 -15.93 8.45
CA ALA A 68 -14.61 -17.39 8.31
C ALA A 68 -14.77 -18.08 9.66
N ALA A 69 -15.52 -19.19 9.66
CA ALA A 69 -15.65 -20.03 10.83
C ALA A 69 -14.34 -20.81 11.09
N PRO A 70 -13.85 -20.83 12.34
CA PRO A 70 -12.62 -21.54 12.69
C PRO A 70 -12.77 -23.05 12.47
N ARG A 71 -11.72 -23.66 11.92
CA ARG A 71 -11.66 -25.11 11.78
C ARG A 71 -11.12 -25.73 13.06
N ARG A 72 -11.80 -26.78 13.54
CA ARG A 72 -11.44 -27.46 14.80
C ARG A 72 -9.99 -27.94 14.76
N GLY A 73 -9.20 -27.52 15.75
CA GLY A 73 -7.78 -27.88 15.87
C GLY A 73 -6.84 -27.23 14.85
N ARG A 74 -7.28 -26.18 14.15
CA ARG A 74 -6.49 -25.49 13.13
C ARG A 74 -6.47 -23.99 13.35
N THR A 75 -5.35 -23.36 13.03
CA THR A 75 -5.17 -21.91 13.11
C THR A 75 -4.91 -21.38 11.72
N TYR A 76 -5.71 -20.41 11.29
CA TYR A 76 -5.50 -19.77 10.00
C TYR A 76 -4.14 -19.08 9.96
N LYS A 77 -3.34 -19.40 8.95
CA LYS A 77 -2.11 -18.69 8.60
C LYS A 77 -2.41 -17.75 7.45
N GLU A 78 -2.13 -16.46 7.68
CA GLU A 78 -2.30 -15.42 6.68
C GLU A 78 -1.44 -15.66 5.44
N GLY A 79 -1.96 -15.22 4.29
CA GLY A 79 -1.21 -15.22 3.05
C GLY A 79 -0.08 -14.20 3.08
N TYR A 80 0.94 -14.41 2.24
CA TYR A 80 2.08 -13.50 2.19
C TYR A 80 2.68 -13.40 0.79
N TRP A 81 3.34 -12.27 0.53
CA TRP A 81 4.15 -12.10 -0.67
C TRP A 81 5.50 -12.80 -0.51
N ARG A 82 5.77 -13.77 -1.37
CA ARG A 82 7.08 -14.40 -1.47
C ARG A 82 7.87 -13.76 -2.61
N LYS A 83 9.03 -13.19 -2.28
CA LYS A 83 9.99 -12.68 -3.26
C LYS A 83 10.86 -13.81 -3.80
N SER A 84 11.16 -13.77 -5.10
CA SER A 84 12.05 -14.69 -5.79
C SER A 84 12.90 -13.92 -6.81
N ARG A 85 13.90 -14.59 -7.40
CA ARG A 85 14.71 -14.00 -8.50
C ARG A 85 13.87 -13.61 -9.72
N ARG A 86 12.69 -14.20 -9.90
CA ARG A 86 11.79 -13.95 -11.04
C ARG A 86 10.68 -12.95 -10.72
N GLY A 87 10.67 -12.38 -9.50
CA GLY A 87 9.63 -11.45 -9.04
C GLY A 87 8.90 -11.93 -7.79
N SER A 88 7.75 -11.33 -7.52
CA SER A 88 6.93 -11.57 -6.33
C SER A 88 5.71 -12.46 -6.66
N VAL A 89 5.46 -13.46 -5.82
CA VAL A 89 4.30 -14.35 -5.91
C VAL A 89 3.50 -14.30 -4.63
N TRP A 90 2.18 -14.21 -4.73
CA TRP A 90 1.31 -14.30 -3.56
C TRP A 90 1.12 -15.75 -3.15
N MET A 91 1.47 -16.08 -1.91
CA MET A 91 1.21 -17.38 -1.28
C MET A 91 -0.10 -17.26 -0.51
N ASN A 92 -1.12 -18.03 -0.91
CA ASN A 92 -2.42 -18.00 -0.25
C ASN A 92 -2.33 -18.50 1.20
N GLY A 93 -3.08 -17.85 2.09
CA GLY A 93 -3.27 -18.32 3.46
C GLY A 93 -4.09 -19.61 3.52
N HIS A 94 -3.95 -20.34 4.62
CA HIS A 94 -4.55 -21.67 4.80
C HIS A 94 -4.83 -21.97 6.28
N TRP A 95 -5.70 -22.94 6.54
CA TRP A 95 -6.04 -23.46 7.88
C TRP A 95 -5.12 -24.58 8.33
#